data_AF-F2F7D8-F1
#
_entry.id   AF-F2F7D8-F1
#
_cell.length_a   1.000
_cell.length_b   1.000
_cell.length_c   1.000
_cell.angle_alpha   90.00
_cell.angle_beta   90.00
_cell.angle_gamma   90.00
#
_symmetry.space_group_name_H-M   'P 1'
#
loop_
_entity.id
_entity.type
_entity.pdbx_description
1 polymer ?
#
loop_
_entity_poly.entity_id
_entity_poly.type
_entity_poly.pdbx_seq_one_letter_code
_entity_poly.pdbx_strand_id
1 'polypeptide(L)'
;MKKFSVLLALVLFLQLVLPFTNIVQAEDESKSFHYVALGDSLAAGMNENGEIGFGYADLLAKQYQDQKSQIVFNKGFSYPGYTTVDVLKGIEENVTKPIYDLNGVSEKSAAIQEAIHQADLITLSVGANDILKNVNRSETGEFSFDTAGVIKSIQDVAVNYKKIFDNIYKINPEVDMIVMGLYNPFPYIEDPAIQKQLNMLVTNLNNSMKRIVEDNGGIFTEVAAQIATDVKTYLPNPKNIHLSEAGYQIVADAMMKDYLNALFKETEEDTTDSEIVKAPFTDIQNHWSKDYIDVVYAKGIMNGYEDGTFKPNANMTRAQVIAVISQAFGLTAKNKAPFNDISHYAQQTQNGIAAAYEAGLIKENNGNFNPQGKITRSQLALILMRLSTVQAGQQYEPAKLAPFQDIANYDREAQLAITFLYDTGVVQGTSATTFSPKSNVTRAQIAKILVLAINKQ
;
A
#
# COMPACT_ATOMS: atom_id res chain seq x y z
N MET A 1 7.44 -13.21 25.52
CA MET A 1 6.77 -12.58 24.38
C MET A 1 7.80 -11.69 23.73
N LYS A 2 8.33 -12.12 22.59
CA LYS A 2 9.26 -11.36 21.76
C LYS A 2 8.63 -11.48 20.37
N LYS A 3 7.97 -10.42 19.93
CA LYS A 3 7.34 -10.33 18.62
C LYS A 3 8.18 -9.31 17.84
N PHE A 4 8.53 -9.68 16.61
CA PHE A 4 9.28 -8.90 15.60
C PHE A 4 10.75 -8.64 15.92
N SER A 5 11.63 -9.55 15.49
CA SER A 5 13.09 -9.40 15.58
C SER A 5 13.70 -8.92 14.25
N VAL A 6 13.32 -7.72 13.82
CA VAL A 6 14.20 -6.92 12.94
C VAL A 6 14.09 -5.45 13.32
N LEU A 7 14.64 -5.08 14.49
CA LEU A 7 14.92 -3.68 14.81
C LEU A 7 16.18 -3.56 15.69
N LEU A 8 17.35 -3.34 15.07
CA LEU A 8 18.40 -2.46 15.59
C LEU A 8 19.52 -2.25 14.55
N ALA A 9 19.28 -1.41 13.55
CA ALA A 9 20.34 -0.64 12.91
C ALA A 9 19.76 0.74 12.64
N LEU A 10 20.43 1.78 13.12
CA LEU A 10 20.06 3.20 13.04
C LEU A 10 18.98 3.69 14.01
N VAL A 11 19.36 3.91 15.28
CA VAL A 11 19.40 5.28 15.87
C VAL A 11 20.36 5.26 17.08
N LEU A 12 21.55 5.86 16.95
CA LEU A 12 22.21 6.63 18.03
C LEU A 12 23.43 7.40 17.49
N PHE A 13 23.18 8.69 17.21
CA PHE A 13 24.04 9.86 17.42
C PHE A 13 25.36 9.63 18.20
N LEU A 14 26.53 10.05 17.67
CA LEU A 14 27.24 11.30 18.03
C LEU A 14 28.62 11.37 17.32
N GLN A 15 29.05 12.60 17.06
CA GLN A 15 30.24 13.01 16.31
C GLN A 15 31.59 12.50 16.85
N LEU A 16 32.55 12.25 15.94
CA LEU A 16 33.90 12.80 16.06
C LEU A 16 34.63 12.77 14.72
N VAL A 17 35.18 13.94 14.37
CA VAL A 17 36.09 14.21 13.26
C VAL A 17 37.35 13.35 13.39
N LEU A 18 37.80 12.70 12.31
CA LEU A 18 39.16 12.78 11.73
C LEU A 18 39.33 11.83 10.51
N PRO A 19 40.29 12.11 9.61
CA PRO A 19 40.33 11.58 8.25
C PRO A 19 41.19 10.31 8.10
N PHE A 20 41.17 9.76 6.87
CA PHE A 20 42.04 8.75 6.24
C PHE A 20 41.40 7.39 5.94
N THR A 21 41.04 7.26 4.66
CA THR A 21 41.35 6.16 3.75
C THR A 21 41.53 4.77 4.37
N ASN A 22 40.55 3.90 4.10
CA ASN A 22 40.80 2.65 3.39
C ASN A 22 39.55 2.34 2.55
N ILE A 23 39.77 2.18 1.25
CA ILE A 23 38.78 1.66 0.30
C ILE A 23 38.62 0.18 0.67
N VAL A 24 37.56 -0.12 1.42
CA VAL A 24 36.95 -1.45 1.40
C VAL A 24 35.79 -1.32 0.44
N GLN A 25 35.86 -2.02 -0.69
CA GLN A 25 34.67 -2.31 -1.49
C GLN A 25 33.68 -3.03 -0.57
N ALA A 26 32.67 -2.31 -0.11
CA ALA A 26 31.48 -2.94 0.45
C ALA A 26 30.80 -3.66 -0.72
N GLU A 27 30.73 -4.99 -0.65
CA GLU A 27 29.79 -5.74 -1.47
C GLU A 27 28.39 -5.22 -1.17
N ASP A 28 27.75 -4.65 -2.19
CA ASP A 28 26.39 -4.16 -2.15
C ASP A 28 25.46 -5.39 -2.17
N GLU A 29 25.28 -6.06 -1.03
CA GLU A 29 24.25 -7.10 -0.89
C GLU A 29 22.88 -6.43 -0.95
N SER A 30 22.30 -6.33 -2.15
CA SER A 30 20.90 -5.94 -2.32
C SER A 30 20.02 -6.96 -1.59
N LYS A 31 19.55 -6.64 -0.38
CA LYS A 31 18.65 -7.51 0.38
C LYS A 31 17.36 -7.69 -0.45
N SER A 32 17.10 -8.93 -0.86
CA SER A 32 15.88 -9.28 -1.60
C SER A 32 14.71 -9.35 -0.62
N PHE A 33 13.54 -8.86 -1.03
CA PHE A 33 12.31 -8.93 -0.23
C PHE A 33 11.45 -10.09 -0.73
N HIS A 34 11.21 -11.08 0.11
CA HIS A 34 10.49 -12.29 -0.24
C HIS A 34 9.02 -12.18 0.19
N TYR A 35 8.12 -12.21 -0.78
CA TYR A 35 6.68 -12.11 -0.55
C TYR A 35 5.93 -13.33 -1.10
N VAL A 36 5.18 -14.00 -0.22
CA VAL A 36 4.36 -15.16 -0.59
C VAL A 36 2.88 -14.87 -0.37
N ALA A 37 2.05 -15.15 -1.38
CA ALA A 37 0.59 -15.10 -1.23
C ALA A 37 0.00 -16.51 -1.16
N LEU A 38 -0.76 -16.78 -0.10
CA LEU A 38 -1.46 -18.03 0.16
C LEU A 38 -2.97 -17.79 0.14
N GLY A 39 -3.75 -18.75 -0.35
CA GLY A 39 -5.20 -18.67 -0.22
C GLY A 39 -6.00 -19.23 -1.39
N ASP A 40 -7.17 -18.62 -1.58
CA ASP A 40 -8.17 -19.02 -2.56
C ASP A 40 -8.08 -18.23 -3.87
N SER A 41 -9.21 -18.05 -4.55
CA SER A 41 -9.30 -17.32 -5.82
C SER A 41 -8.93 -15.84 -5.71
N LEU A 42 -9.13 -15.21 -4.55
CA LEU A 42 -8.79 -13.80 -4.36
C LEU A 42 -7.27 -13.62 -4.28
N ALA A 43 -6.57 -14.49 -3.54
CA ALA A 43 -5.11 -14.49 -3.48
C ALA A 43 -4.47 -14.88 -4.82
N ALA A 44 -5.14 -15.76 -5.58
CA ALA A 44 -4.72 -16.10 -6.95
C ALA A 44 -4.91 -14.94 -7.95
N GLY A 45 -5.81 -13.99 -7.67
CA GLY A 45 -6.14 -12.87 -8.54
C GLY A 45 -7.19 -13.19 -9.60
N MET A 46 -8.21 -13.98 -9.24
CA MET A 46 -9.36 -14.22 -10.12
C MET A 46 -10.16 -12.93 -10.31
N ASN A 47 -10.42 -12.52 -11.55
CA ASN A 47 -11.12 -11.27 -11.86
C ASN A 47 -12.64 -11.46 -12.05
N GLU A 48 -13.34 -10.36 -12.37
CA GLU A 48 -14.78 -10.32 -12.62
C GLU A 48 -15.24 -11.17 -13.83
N ASN A 49 -14.31 -11.61 -14.67
CA ASN A 49 -14.56 -12.51 -15.80
C ASN A 49 -14.26 -13.98 -15.48
N GLY A 50 -13.76 -14.27 -14.27
CA GLY A 50 -13.41 -15.63 -13.84
C GLY A 50 -12.03 -16.09 -14.31
N GLU A 51 -11.19 -15.17 -14.79
CA GLU A 51 -9.84 -15.45 -15.26
C GLU A 51 -8.84 -15.16 -14.15
N ILE A 52 -7.79 -15.97 -14.04
CA ILE A 52 -6.67 -15.68 -13.15
C ILE A 52 -5.78 -14.64 -13.80
N GLY A 53 -5.58 -13.51 -13.13
CA GLY A 53 -4.80 -12.39 -13.63
C GLY A 53 -4.12 -11.64 -12.50
N PHE A 54 -4.09 -10.31 -12.65
CA PHE A 54 -3.52 -9.39 -11.67
C PHE A 54 -4.52 -9.17 -10.53
N GLY A 55 -4.14 -9.52 -9.30
CA GLY A 55 -4.94 -9.36 -8.08
C GLY A 55 -4.27 -8.47 -7.04
N TYR A 56 -4.79 -8.47 -5.81
CA TYR A 56 -4.23 -7.66 -4.73
C TYR A 56 -2.77 -8.05 -4.43
N ALA A 57 -2.44 -9.34 -4.53
CA ALA A 57 -1.10 -9.84 -4.27
C ALA A 57 -0.09 -9.28 -5.27
N ASP A 58 -0.43 -9.28 -6.57
CA ASP A 58 0.44 -8.70 -7.60
C ASP A 58 0.61 -7.19 -7.42
N LEU A 59 -0.46 -6.49 -7.05
CA LEU A 59 -0.42 -5.04 -6.79
C LEU A 59 0.43 -4.71 -5.57
N LEU A 60 0.33 -5.50 -4.50
CA LEU A 60 1.16 -5.35 -3.30
C LEU A 60 2.62 -5.64 -3.62
N ALA A 61 2.91 -6.73 -4.34
CA ALA A 61 4.25 -7.07 -4.80
C ALA A 61 4.89 -5.93 -5.62
N LYS A 62 4.12 -5.31 -6.51
CA LYS A 62 4.58 -4.18 -7.31
C LYS A 62 4.93 -2.94 -6.46
N GLN A 63 4.26 -2.72 -5.33
CA GLN A 63 4.57 -1.60 -4.44
C GLN A 63 5.96 -1.72 -3.78
N TYR A 64 6.50 -2.94 -3.66
CA TYR A 64 7.84 -3.21 -3.12
C TYR A 64 8.95 -3.30 -4.19
N GLN A 65 8.61 -3.17 -5.48
CA GLN A 65 9.58 -3.20 -6.57
C GLN A 65 10.32 -1.85 -6.70
N ASP A 66 11.24 -1.57 -5.79
CA ASP A 66 12.12 -0.37 -5.84
C ASP A 66 13.52 -0.72 -6.38
N GLN A 67 14.24 0.28 -6.93
CA GLN A 67 15.51 0.11 -7.66
C GLN A 67 16.69 -0.48 -6.84
N LYS A 68 16.54 -0.68 -5.53
CA LYS A 68 17.58 -1.21 -4.62
C LYS A 68 17.26 -2.58 -3.99
N SER A 69 16.05 -3.10 -4.18
CA SER A 69 15.62 -4.38 -3.60
C SER A 69 14.92 -5.23 -4.66
N GLN A 70 15.47 -6.42 -4.93
CA GLN A 70 14.79 -7.38 -5.78
C GLN A 70 13.65 -8.01 -4.97
N ILE A 71 12.40 -7.84 -5.43
CA ILE A 71 11.29 -8.61 -4.87
C ILE A 71 11.31 -10.03 -5.43
N VAL A 72 11.21 -11.01 -4.54
CA VAL A 72 10.95 -12.42 -4.86
C VAL A 72 9.51 -12.71 -4.49
N PHE A 73 8.61 -12.61 -5.46
CA PHE A 73 7.17 -12.78 -5.27
C PHE A 73 6.69 -14.17 -5.73
N ASN A 74 5.84 -14.82 -4.95
CA ASN A 74 5.19 -16.07 -5.35
C ASN A 74 3.75 -16.21 -4.81
N LYS A 75 2.78 -16.27 -5.71
CA LYS A 75 1.37 -16.60 -5.41
C LYS A 75 0.94 -18.01 -5.85
N GLY A 76 1.87 -18.86 -6.29
CA GLY A 76 1.60 -20.19 -6.85
C GLY A 76 0.94 -21.19 -5.88
N PHE A 77 0.88 -20.86 -4.60
CA PHE A 77 0.18 -21.63 -3.56
C PHE A 77 -1.27 -21.18 -3.35
N SER A 78 -1.74 -20.20 -4.11
CA SER A 78 -3.13 -19.74 -4.09
C SER A 78 -3.94 -20.38 -5.22
N TYR A 79 -5.12 -20.91 -4.91
CA TYR A 79 -5.91 -21.65 -5.90
C TYR A 79 -7.43 -21.48 -5.71
N PRO A 80 -8.20 -21.24 -6.79
CA PRO A 80 -9.65 -21.11 -6.70
C PRO A 80 -10.33 -22.30 -6.02
N GLY A 81 -11.21 -22.00 -5.07
CA GLY A 81 -11.97 -22.99 -4.30
C GLY A 81 -11.23 -23.54 -3.07
N TYR A 82 -9.98 -23.14 -2.82
CA TYR A 82 -9.30 -23.53 -1.59
C TYR A 82 -10.07 -23.08 -0.35
N THR A 83 -10.10 -23.98 0.62
CA THR A 83 -10.62 -23.77 1.97
C THR A 83 -9.46 -23.61 2.95
N THR A 84 -9.75 -23.25 4.19
CA THR A 84 -8.72 -23.21 5.24
C THR A 84 -8.04 -24.56 5.45
N VAL A 85 -8.76 -25.67 5.20
CA VAL A 85 -8.23 -27.03 5.27
C VAL A 85 -7.19 -27.29 4.18
N ASP A 86 -7.43 -26.80 2.96
CA ASP A 86 -6.52 -27.01 1.83
C ASP A 86 -5.19 -26.26 2.02
N VAL A 87 -5.26 -25.02 2.52
CA VAL A 87 -4.05 -24.24 2.85
C VAL A 87 -3.26 -24.92 3.97
N LEU A 88 -3.92 -25.32 5.05
CA LEU A 88 -3.28 -26.01 6.17
C LEU A 88 -2.61 -27.31 5.71
N LYS A 89 -3.34 -28.15 4.98
CA LYS A 89 -2.83 -29.40 4.43
C LYS A 89 -1.64 -29.17 3.51
N GLY A 90 -1.70 -28.13 2.66
CA GLY A 90 -0.60 -27.73 1.80
C GLY A 90 0.69 -27.50 2.59
N ILE A 91 0.60 -26.74 3.70
CA ILE A 91 1.72 -26.46 4.59
C ILE A 91 2.21 -27.73 5.28
N GLU A 92 1.32 -28.54 5.85
CA GLU A 92 1.67 -29.76 6.59
C GLU A 92 2.33 -30.83 5.70
N GLU A 93 1.88 -30.96 4.45
CA GLU A 93 2.41 -31.92 3.47
C GLU A 93 3.60 -31.37 2.66
N ASN A 94 4.00 -30.13 2.91
CA ASN A 94 5.05 -29.41 2.18
C ASN A 94 4.90 -29.48 0.65
N VAL A 95 3.71 -29.15 0.15
CA VAL A 95 3.40 -29.27 -1.28
C VAL A 95 4.33 -28.42 -2.14
N THR A 96 4.73 -28.96 -3.29
CA THR A 96 5.49 -28.23 -4.32
C THR A 96 4.56 -27.76 -5.43
N LYS A 97 4.63 -26.47 -5.77
CA LYS A 97 3.82 -25.84 -6.83
C LYS A 97 4.69 -25.00 -7.76
N PRO A 98 4.27 -24.80 -9.03
CA PRO A 98 4.91 -23.83 -9.91
C PRO A 98 4.94 -22.44 -9.25
N ILE A 99 6.05 -21.73 -9.42
CA ILE A 99 6.15 -20.34 -8.98
C ILE A 99 5.24 -19.50 -9.87
N TYR A 100 4.43 -18.65 -9.27
CA TYR A 100 3.64 -17.65 -9.99
C TYR A 100 4.06 -16.28 -9.48
N ASP A 101 4.82 -15.54 -10.29
CA ASP A 101 5.34 -14.21 -9.97
C ASP A 101 4.70 -13.11 -10.85
N LEU A 102 5.26 -11.89 -10.84
CA LEU A 102 4.78 -10.76 -11.63
C LEU A 102 4.87 -10.97 -13.16
N ASN A 103 5.66 -11.94 -13.61
CA ASN A 103 5.81 -12.30 -15.03
C ASN A 103 4.89 -13.47 -15.43
N GLY A 104 4.12 -14.03 -14.50
CA GLY A 104 3.24 -15.17 -14.74
C GLY A 104 3.72 -16.46 -14.09
N VAL A 105 3.24 -17.59 -14.62
CA VAL A 105 3.62 -18.92 -14.15
C VAL A 105 4.99 -19.29 -14.70
N SER A 106 5.93 -19.58 -13.81
CA SER A 106 7.28 -20.05 -14.13
C SER A 106 7.33 -21.56 -14.38
N GLU A 107 8.32 -22.01 -15.15
CA GLU A 107 8.68 -23.42 -15.24
C GLU A 107 9.31 -23.95 -13.94
N LYS A 108 9.81 -23.05 -13.09
CA LYS A 108 10.36 -23.39 -11.77
C LYS A 108 9.23 -23.63 -10.77
N SER A 109 9.51 -24.48 -9.79
CA SER A 109 8.60 -24.77 -8.68
C SER A 109 9.26 -24.51 -7.34
N ALA A 110 8.45 -24.17 -6.33
CA ALA A 110 8.89 -24.04 -4.95
C ALA A 110 8.07 -24.96 -4.04
N ALA A 111 8.70 -25.50 -3.00
CA ALA A 111 8.02 -26.15 -1.90
C ALA A 111 7.46 -25.08 -0.95
N ILE A 112 6.24 -25.26 -0.44
CA ILE A 112 5.57 -24.22 0.36
C ILE A 112 6.31 -23.92 1.67
N GLN A 113 6.90 -24.92 2.34
CA GLN A 113 7.64 -24.66 3.59
C GLN A 113 8.93 -23.89 3.31
N GLU A 114 9.59 -24.12 2.18
CA GLU A 114 10.77 -23.33 1.77
C GLU A 114 10.39 -21.89 1.46
N ALA A 115 9.27 -21.69 0.73
CA ALA A 115 8.77 -20.35 0.44
C ALA A 115 8.39 -19.60 1.73
N ILE A 116 7.77 -20.27 2.70
CA ILE A 116 7.47 -19.70 4.02
C ILE A 116 8.76 -19.38 4.79
N HIS A 117 9.73 -20.29 4.80
CA HIS A 117 11.02 -20.10 5.48
C HIS A 117 11.76 -18.85 4.99
N GLN A 118 11.68 -18.56 3.69
CA GLN A 118 12.34 -17.38 3.10
C GLN A 118 11.51 -16.10 3.17
N ALA A 119 10.20 -16.19 3.42
CA ALA A 119 9.32 -15.04 3.30
C ALA A 119 9.60 -13.97 4.36
N ASP A 120 9.71 -12.71 3.93
CA ASP A 120 9.60 -11.54 4.80
C ASP A 120 8.13 -11.21 5.07
N LEU A 121 7.27 -11.40 4.06
CA LEU A 121 5.84 -11.15 4.13
C LEU A 121 5.03 -12.34 3.58
N ILE A 122 3.97 -12.70 4.29
CA ILE A 122 2.92 -13.59 3.81
C ILE A 122 1.57 -12.88 3.89
N THR A 123 0.84 -12.91 2.77
CA THR A 123 -0.59 -12.56 2.77
C THR A 123 -1.46 -13.79 2.67
N LEU A 124 -2.57 -13.80 3.40
CA LEU A 124 -3.54 -14.90 3.40
C LEU A 124 -4.96 -14.39 3.08
N SER A 125 -5.60 -14.99 2.06
CA SER A 125 -7.04 -14.81 1.79
C SER A 125 -7.70 -16.17 1.61
N VAL A 126 -8.42 -16.64 2.63
CA VAL A 126 -9.13 -17.93 2.60
C VAL A 126 -10.25 -17.94 3.64
N GLY A 127 -11.23 -18.84 3.49
CA GLY A 127 -12.29 -19.05 4.48
C GLY A 127 -13.70 -18.85 3.94
N ALA A 128 -13.86 -18.10 2.85
CA ALA A 128 -15.18 -17.93 2.22
C ALA A 128 -15.75 -19.26 1.74
N ASN A 129 -14.92 -20.09 1.08
CA ASN A 129 -15.33 -21.40 0.56
C ASN A 129 -15.75 -22.38 1.66
N ASP A 130 -15.17 -22.28 2.86
CA ASP A 130 -15.55 -23.07 4.02
C ASP A 130 -17.00 -22.80 4.44
N ILE A 131 -17.47 -21.57 4.28
CA ILE A 131 -18.81 -21.12 4.69
C ILE A 131 -19.82 -21.24 3.57
N LEU A 132 -19.46 -20.86 2.34
CA LEU A 132 -20.35 -20.79 1.18
C LEU A 132 -21.07 -22.10 0.88
N LYS A 133 -20.48 -23.25 1.22
CA LYS A 133 -21.12 -24.57 1.11
C LYS A 133 -22.40 -24.73 1.95
N ASN A 134 -22.59 -23.88 2.96
CA ASN A 134 -23.77 -23.87 3.83
C ASN A 134 -24.78 -22.77 3.44
N VAL A 135 -24.50 -22.04 2.36
CA VAL A 135 -25.37 -21.01 1.80
C VAL A 135 -25.99 -21.57 0.53
N ASN A 136 -27.29 -21.89 0.60
CA ASN A 136 -28.02 -22.41 -0.55
C ASN A 136 -28.70 -21.26 -1.29
N ARG A 137 -28.62 -21.29 -2.61
CA ARG A 137 -29.38 -20.41 -3.50
C ARG A 137 -30.29 -21.28 -4.37
N SER A 138 -31.60 -21.06 -4.29
CA SER A 138 -32.56 -21.75 -5.14
C SER A 138 -32.46 -21.27 -6.59
N GLU A 139 -33.04 -22.03 -7.52
CA GLU A 139 -33.17 -21.61 -8.94
C GLU A 139 -33.99 -20.33 -9.10
N THR A 140 -34.91 -20.05 -8.17
CA THR A 140 -35.70 -18.82 -8.12
C THR A 140 -34.97 -17.65 -7.45
N GLY A 141 -33.74 -17.87 -6.97
CA GLY A 141 -32.89 -16.85 -6.36
C GLY A 141 -33.09 -16.66 -4.84
N GLU A 142 -33.87 -17.51 -4.19
CA GLU A 142 -34.05 -17.50 -2.74
C GLU A 142 -32.79 -18.01 -2.03
N PHE A 143 -32.38 -17.31 -0.97
CA PHE A 143 -31.27 -17.72 -0.12
C PHE A 143 -31.78 -18.46 1.11
N SER A 144 -31.16 -19.58 1.43
CA SER A 144 -31.33 -20.23 2.73
C SER A 144 -29.97 -20.58 3.32
N PHE A 145 -29.90 -20.52 4.65
CA PHE A 145 -28.67 -20.75 5.41
C PHE A 145 -28.85 -21.96 6.31
N ASP A 146 -28.00 -22.97 6.16
CA ASP A 146 -27.84 -23.97 7.22
C ASP A 146 -27.13 -23.28 8.40
N THR A 147 -27.93 -22.77 9.33
CA THR A 147 -27.42 -21.99 10.46
C THR A 147 -26.46 -22.79 11.33
N ALA A 148 -26.73 -24.09 11.54
CA ALA A 148 -25.86 -24.96 12.32
C ALA A 148 -24.54 -25.23 11.57
N GLY A 149 -24.62 -25.51 10.26
CA GLY A 149 -23.46 -25.67 9.39
C GLY A 149 -22.59 -24.42 9.30
N VAL A 150 -23.19 -23.24 9.21
CA VAL A 150 -22.50 -21.94 9.24
C VAL A 150 -21.76 -21.73 10.56
N ILE A 151 -22.43 -21.92 11.72
CA ILE A 151 -21.78 -21.77 13.04
C ILE A 151 -20.60 -22.72 13.17
N LYS A 152 -20.77 -23.99 12.77
CA LYS A 152 -19.70 -24.97 12.81
C LYS A 152 -18.54 -24.58 11.89
N SER A 153 -18.84 -24.12 10.68
CA SER A 153 -17.80 -23.74 9.72
C SER A 153 -17.03 -22.49 10.19
N ILE A 154 -17.67 -21.55 10.89
CA ILE A 154 -16.97 -20.42 11.55
C ILE A 154 -15.99 -20.94 12.62
N GLN A 155 -16.40 -21.92 13.44
CA GLN A 155 -15.53 -22.54 14.45
C GLN A 155 -14.37 -23.31 13.81
N ASP A 156 -14.64 -24.07 12.75
CA ASP A 156 -13.62 -24.85 12.03
C ASP A 156 -12.60 -23.90 11.36
N VAL A 157 -13.06 -22.82 10.72
CA VAL A 157 -12.20 -21.76 10.16
C VAL A 157 -11.31 -21.17 11.25
N ALA A 158 -11.88 -20.83 12.41
CA ALA A 158 -11.13 -20.30 13.54
C ALA A 158 -10.01 -21.26 14.01
N VAL A 159 -10.33 -22.55 14.17
CA VAL A 159 -9.36 -23.58 14.55
C VAL A 159 -8.27 -23.72 13.49
N ASN A 160 -8.63 -23.72 12.21
CA ASN A 160 -7.68 -23.87 11.12
C ASN A 160 -6.78 -22.63 10.97
N TYR A 161 -7.32 -21.42 11.13
CA TYR A 161 -6.50 -20.20 11.17
C TYR A 161 -5.42 -20.28 12.24
N LYS A 162 -5.78 -20.70 13.46
CA LYS A 162 -4.79 -20.90 14.52
C LYS A 162 -3.70 -21.88 14.10
N LYS A 163 -4.07 -23.03 13.52
CA LYS A 163 -3.11 -24.05 13.06
C LYS A 163 -2.23 -23.56 11.90
N ILE A 164 -2.78 -22.77 10.97
CA ILE A 164 -2.03 -22.18 9.86
C ILE A 164 -0.96 -21.25 10.43
N PHE A 165 -1.35 -20.34 11.34
CA PHE A 165 -0.42 -19.44 12.03
C PHE A 165 0.64 -20.21 12.84
N ASP A 166 0.24 -21.21 13.63
CA ASP A 166 1.17 -22.05 14.40
C ASP A 166 2.20 -22.74 13.49
N ASN A 167 1.78 -23.28 12.34
CA ASN A 167 2.69 -23.95 11.40
C ASN A 167 3.60 -22.96 10.68
N ILE A 168 3.08 -21.81 10.22
CA ILE A 168 3.87 -20.76 9.57
C ILE A 168 4.93 -20.24 10.54
N TYR A 169 4.56 -19.83 11.75
CA TYR A 169 5.52 -19.30 12.72
C TYR A 169 6.47 -20.35 13.29
N LYS A 170 6.12 -21.63 13.21
CA LYS A 170 7.08 -22.71 13.50
C LYS A 170 8.17 -22.80 12.42
N ILE A 171 7.84 -22.53 11.16
CA ILE A 171 8.78 -22.55 10.03
C ILE A 171 9.57 -21.25 9.96
N ASN A 172 8.89 -20.11 10.10
CA ASN A 172 9.46 -18.78 10.07
C ASN A 172 8.85 -17.91 11.18
N PRO A 173 9.49 -17.81 12.35
CA PRO A 173 8.97 -17.03 13.48
C PRO A 173 8.90 -15.51 13.23
N GLU A 174 9.58 -15.00 12.21
CA GLU A 174 9.79 -13.58 11.96
C GLU A 174 8.97 -13.04 10.79
N VAL A 175 8.20 -13.90 10.11
CA VAL A 175 7.42 -13.50 8.93
C VAL A 175 6.26 -12.60 9.31
N ASP A 176 6.07 -11.53 8.55
CA ASP A 176 4.89 -10.71 8.70
C ASP A 176 3.68 -11.38 8.06
N MET A 177 2.56 -11.41 8.78
CA MET A 177 1.33 -12.06 8.33
C MET A 177 0.23 -11.02 8.18
N ILE A 178 -0.30 -10.84 6.95
CA ILE A 178 -1.49 -10.00 6.71
C ILE A 178 -2.63 -10.86 6.17
N VAL A 179 -3.80 -10.76 6.79
CA VAL A 179 -5.00 -11.49 6.40
C VAL A 179 -6.02 -10.53 5.81
N MET A 180 -6.46 -10.83 4.59
CA MET A 180 -7.55 -10.10 3.96
C MET A 180 -8.89 -10.49 4.61
N GLY A 181 -9.65 -9.50 5.08
CA GLY A 181 -11.01 -9.71 5.55
C GLY A 181 -11.98 -10.02 4.40
N LEU A 182 -13.12 -10.61 4.73
CA LEU A 182 -14.14 -10.95 3.76
C LEU A 182 -15.03 -9.74 3.47
N TYR A 183 -15.69 -9.76 2.31
CA TYR A 183 -16.69 -8.78 1.90
C TYR A 183 -17.98 -9.48 1.48
N ASN A 184 -19.08 -8.73 1.34
CA ASN A 184 -20.34 -9.28 0.86
C ASN A 184 -20.24 -9.62 -0.64
N PRO A 185 -20.29 -10.90 -1.03
CA PRO A 185 -20.09 -11.30 -2.42
C PRO A 185 -21.34 -11.10 -3.30
N PHE A 186 -22.50 -10.77 -2.71
CA PHE A 186 -23.76 -10.64 -3.43
C PHE A 186 -24.45 -9.29 -3.19
N PRO A 187 -23.80 -8.16 -3.46
CA PRO A 187 -24.35 -6.83 -3.17
C PRO A 187 -25.56 -6.47 -4.05
N TYR A 188 -25.82 -7.22 -5.13
CA TYR A 188 -26.91 -6.98 -6.07
C TYR A 188 -28.23 -7.68 -5.72
N ILE A 189 -28.29 -8.44 -4.61
CA ILE A 189 -29.57 -8.98 -4.14
C ILE A 189 -30.43 -7.81 -3.65
N GLU A 190 -31.62 -7.65 -4.23
CA GLU A 190 -32.52 -6.53 -3.93
C GLU A 190 -33.22 -6.66 -2.58
N ASP A 191 -33.42 -7.89 -2.08
CA ASP A 191 -34.09 -8.15 -0.80
C ASP A 191 -33.27 -7.59 0.39
N PRO A 192 -33.79 -6.56 1.10
CA PRO A 192 -33.06 -5.93 2.21
C PRO A 192 -32.85 -6.86 3.42
N ALA A 193 -33.75 -7.83 3.64
CA ALA A 193 -33.62 -8.78 4.74
C ALA A 193 -32.48 -9.77 4.45
N ILE A 194 -32.35 -10.24 3.20
CA ILE A 194 -31.24 -11.09 2.78
C ILE A 194 -29.92 -10.30 2.85
N GLN A 195 -29.88 -9.05 2.36
CA GLN A 195 -28.69 -8.20 2.48
C GLN A 195 -28.25 -8.01 3.93
N LYS A 196 -29.19 -7.79 4.85
CA LYS A 196 -28.91 -7.68 6.28
C LYS A 196 -28.29 -8.96 6.82
N GLN A 197 -28.83 -10.14 6.45
CA GLN A 197 -28.29 -11.44 6.88
C GLN A 197 -26.87 -11.69 6.36
N LEU A 198 -26.61 -11.43 5.07
CA LEU A 198 -25.29 -11.57 4.46
C LEU A 198 -24.26 -10.65 5.11
N ASN A 199 -24.61 -9.38 5.31
CA ASN A 199 -23.72 -8.43 5.96
C ASN A 199 -23.42 -8.82 7.42
N MET A 200 -24.42 -9.26 8.19
CA MET A 200 -24.20 -9.78 9.55
C MET A 200 -23.30 -11.01 9.56
N LEU A 201 -23.47 -11.92 8.60
CA LEU A 201 -22.61 -13.10 8.47
C LEU A 201 -21.16 -12.71 8.21
N VAL A 202 -20.91 -11.83 7.23
CA VAL A 202 -19.57 -11.31 6.92
C VAL A 202 -18.96 -10.62 8.13
N THR A 203 -19.70 -9.74 8.81
CA THR A 203 -19.22 -9.05 10.01
C THR A 203 -18.83 -10.02 11.12
N ASN A 204 -19.66 -11.02 11.42
CA ASN A 204 -19.37 -11.98 12.48
C ASN A 204 -18.15 -12.85 12.15
N LEU A 205 -18.00 -13.23 10.89
CA LEU A 205 -16.87 -14.01 10.42
C LEU A 205 -15.57 -13.19 10.45
N ASN A 206 -15.58 -11.97 9.94
CA ASN A 206 -14.43 -11.06 10.03
C ASN A 206 -14.04 -10.83 11.49
N ASN A 207 -14.99 -10.57 12.39
CA ASN A 207 -14.69 -10.41 13.82
C ASN A 207 -14.04 -11.66 14.44
N SER A 208 -14.48 -12.85 14.03
CA SER A 208 -13.90 -14.12 14.49
C SER A 208 -12.48 -14.30 13.96
N MET A 209 -12.27 -14.08 12.66
CA MET A 209 -10.95 -14.17 12.03
C MET A 209 -10.00 -13.13 12.61
N LYS A 210 -10.42 -11.87 12.68
CA LYS A 210 -9.67 -10.74 13.21
C LYS A 210 -9.08 -11.04 14.57
N ARG A 211 -9.90 -11.50 15.53
CA ARG A 211 -9.43 -11.84 16.88
C ARG A 211 -8.29 -12.85 16.83
N ILE A 212 -8.43 -13.91 16.04
CA ILE A 212 -7.44 -14.98 15.94
C ILE A 212 -6.17 -14.48 15.27
N VAL A 213 -6.31 -13.70 14.20
CA VAL A 213 -5.18 -13.10 13.48
C VAL A 213 -4.39 -12.19 14.42
N GLU A 214 -5.05 -11.25 15.10
CA GLU A 214 -4.41 -10.30 16.02
C GLU A 214 -3.82 -11.00 17.26
N ASP A 215 -4.52 -11.96 17.86
CA ASP A 215 -4.03 -12.73 19.02
C ASP A 215 -2.73 -13.50 18.68
N ASN A 216 -2.61 -13.97 17.44
CA ASN A 216 -1.42 -14.67 16.96
C ASN A 216 -0.36 -13.73 16.37
N GLY A 217 -0.55 -12.40 16.40
CA GLY A 217 0.46 -11.43 15.93
C GLY A 217 0.40 -11.11 14.43
N GLY A 218 -0.65 -11.54 13.73
CA GLY A 218 -0.91 -11.10 12.37
C GLY A 218 -1.73 -9.80 12.31
N ILE A 219 -1.84 -9.27 11.11
CA ILE A 219 -2.55 -8.03 10.78
C ILE A 219 -3.82 -8.41 10.03
N PHE A 220 -4.98 -7.93 10.48
CA PHE A 220 -6.25 -8.16 9.80
C PHE A 220 -6.72 -6.92 9.06
N THR A 221 -6.92 -7.02 7.75
CA THR A 221 -7.34 -5.89 6.91
C THR A 221 -8.83 -5.93 6.62
N GLU A 222 -9.55 -4.92 7.12
CA GLU A 222 -10.99 -4.74 6.88
C GLU A 222 -11.25 -4.11 5.51
N VAL A 223 -11.81 -4.90 4.59
CA VAL A 223 -12.07 -4.47 3.20
C VAL A 223 -13.57 -4.32 2.88
N ALA A 224 -14.46 -4.93 3.67
CA ALA A 224 -15.89 -5.00 3.37
C ALA A 224 -16.54 -3.62 3.16
N ALA A 225 -16.30 -2.71 4.10
CA ALA A 225 -16.88 -1.36 4.05
C ALA A 225 -16.33 -0.56 2.87
N GLN A 226 -15.05 -0.74 2.53
CA GLN A 226 -14.39 -0.03 1.43
C GLN A 226 -14.98 -0.46 0.08
N ILE A 227 -15.12 -1.77 -0.12
CA ILE A 227 -15.72 -2.34 -1.34
C ILE A 227 -17.19 -1.90 -1.48
N ALA A 228 -17.92 -1.80 -0.37
CA ALA A 228 -19.32 -1.36 -0.38
C ALA A 228 -19.51 0.11 -0.79
N THR A 229 -18.46 0.95 -0.78
CA THR A 229 -18.59 2.37 -1.14
C THR A 229 -18.85 2.62 -2.63
N ASP A 230 -18.36 1.74 -3.51
CA ASP A 230 -18.61 1.80 -4.95
C ASP A 230 -18.64 0.39 -5.56
N VAL A 231 -19.72 -0.32 -5.26
CA VAL A 231 -19.95 -1.71 -5.73
C VAL A 231 -19.85 -1.82 -7.25
N LYS A 232 -20.32 -0.83 -8.01
CA LYS A 232 -20.31 -0.88 -9.48
C LYS A 232 -18.90 -0.86 -10.03
N THR A 233 -17.99 -0.17 -9.36
CA THR A 233 -16.58 -0.12 -9.76
C THR A 233 -15.81 -1.33 -9.25
N TYR A 234 -15.99 -1.69 -7.98
CA TYR A 234 -15.14 -2.69 -7.30
C TYR A 234 -15.61 -4.14 -7.48
N LEU A 235 -16.92 -4.36 -7.64
CA LEU A 235 -17.52 -5.67 -7.86
C LEU A 235 -18.57 -5.57 -8.99
N PRO A 236 -18.13 -5.30 -10.25
CA PRO A 236 -19.00 -4.85 -11.33
C PRO A 236 -19.94 -5.92 -11.90
N ASN A 237 -19.61 -7.21 -11.74
CA ASN A 237 -20.33 -8.30 -12.38
C ASN A 237 -21.33 -8.96 -11.41
N PRO A 238 -22.65 -8.81 -11.57
CA PRO A 238 -23.64 -9.40 -10.67
C PRO A 238 -23.67 -10.94 -10.67
N LYS A 239 -23.04 -11.58 -11.66
CA LYS A 239 -22.95 -13.05 -11.79
C LYS A 239 -21.63 -13.61 -11.26
N ASN A 240 -20.70 -12.75 -10.85
CA ASN A 240 -19.39 -13.15 -10.36
C ASN A 240 -19.09 -12.43 -9.04
N ILE A 241 -18.55 -13.17 -8.08
CA ILE A 241 -18.25 -12.67 -6.73
C ILE A 241 -16.87 -12.00 -6.63
N HIS A 242 -16.07 -12.05 -7.69
CA HIS A 242 -14.69 -11.58 -7.70
C HIS A 242 -14.56 -10.11 -8.08
N LEU A 243 -13.59 -9.46 -7.45
CA LEU A 243 -13.30 -8.04 -7.62
C LEU A 243 -12.80 -7.72 -9.04
N SER A 244 -13.05 -6.48 -9.45
CA SER A 244 -12.34 -5.87 -10.58
C SER A 244 -10.90 -5.50 -10.19
N GLU A 245 -10.08 -5.11 -11.16
CA GLU A 245 -8.76 -4.53 -10.91
C GLU A 245 -8.83 -3.34 -9.93
N ALA A 246 -9.84 -2.46 -10.08
CA ALA A 246 -10.04 -1.34 -9.15
C ALA A 246 -10.42 -1.82 -7.74
N GLY A 247 -11.19 -2.90 -7.62
CA GLY A 247 -11.49 -3.54 -6.34
C GLY A 247 -10.25 -4.16 -5.71
N TYR A 248 -9.40 -4.83 -6.48
CA TYR A 248 -8.13 -5.34 -5.97
C TYR A 248 -7.16 -4.24 -5.54
N GLN A 249 -7.18 -3.08 -6.20
CA GLN A 249 -6.36 -1.94 -5.80
C GLN A 249 -6.75 -1.41 -4.43
N ILE A 250 -8.04 -1.28 -4.12
CA ILE A 250 -8.46 -0.80 -2.79
C ILE A 250 -8.07 -1.78 -1.68
N VAL A 251 -8.11 -3.09 -1.98
CA VAL A 251 -7.65 -4.14 -1.07
C VAL A 251 -6.15 -4.03 -0.84
N ALA A 252 -5.34 -3.96 -1.90
CA ALA A 252 -3.89 -3.85 -1.79
C ALA A 252 -3.47 -2.58 -1.01
N ASP A 253 -4.09 -1.44 -1.30
CA ASP A 253 -3.85 -0.19 -0.58
C ASP A 253 -4.22 -0.29 0.90
N ALA A 254 -5.33 -0.95 1.23
CA ALA A 254 -5.74 -1.18 2.61
C ALA A 254 -4.76 -2.11 3.36
N MET A 255 -4.31 -3.19 2.72
CA MET A 255 -3.35 -4.13 3.32
C MET A 255 -2.01 -3.46 3.57
N MET A 256 -1.49 -2.72 2.59
CA MET A 256 -0.26 -1.93 2.76
C MET A 256 -0.41 -0.89 3.87
N LYS A 257 -1.55 -0.20 3.93
CA LYS A 257 -1.84 0.76 4.99
C LYS A 257 -1.80 0.10 6.38
N ASP A 258 -2.47 -1.03 6.55
CA ASP A 258 -2.52 -1.72 7.84
C ASP A 258 -1.16 -2.32 8.22
N TYR A 259 -0.41 -2.81 7.24
CA TYR A 259 0.97 -3.25 7.40
C TYR A 259 1.87 -2.13 7.94
N LEU A 260 1.84 -0.97 7.29
CA LEU A 260 2.60 0.20 7.73
C LEU A 260 2.18 0.63 9.13
N ASN A 261 0.88 0.66 9.42
CA ASN A 261 0.38 1.01 10.75
C ASN A 261 0.89 0.05 11.83
N ALA A 262 1.00 -1.25 11.54
CA ALA A 262 1.55 -2.23 12.47
C ALA A 262 3.05 -2.00 12.69
N LEU A 263 3.82 -1.84 11.61
CA LEU A 263 5.26 -1.55 11.69
C LEU A 263 5.56 -0.31 12.55
N PHE A 264 4.77 0.76 12.39
CA PHE A 264 5.00 1.99 13.15
C PHE A 264 4.53 1.92 14.60
N LYS A 265 3.52 1.10 14.93
CA LYS A 265 3.12 0.86 16.32
C LYS A 265 4.22 0.20 17.15
N GLU A 266 5.08 -0.60 16.53
CA GLU A 266 6.14 -1.31 17.26
C GLU A 266 7.42 -0.50 17.44
N THR A 267 7.67 0.47 16.55
CA THR A 267 8.75 1.45 16.76
C THR A 267 8.52 2.37 17.97
N GLU A 268 7.35 2.26 18.63
CA GLU A 268 6.98 3.02 19.82
C GLU A 268 7.16 2.25 21.15
N GLU A 269 7.47 0.94 21.15
CA GLU A 269 7.61 0.17 22.41
C GLU A 269 8.89 0.46 23.23
N ASP A 270 9.84 1.27 22.74
CA ASP A 270 11.05 1.66 23.50
C ASP A 270 11.11 3.14 23.91
N THR A 271 10.00 3.89 23.85
CA THR A 271 9.94 5.21 24.48
C THR A 271 8.63 5.41 25.24
N THR A 272 8.77 5.54 26.56
CA THR A 272 7.71 5.93 27.49
C THR A 272 6.91 7.13 26.98
N ASP A 273 5.59 6.94 26.89
CA ASP A 273 4.56 7.98 26.92
C ASP A 273 4.64 9.05 25.80
N SER A 274 4.28 8.65 24.58
CA SER A 274 3.81 9.59 23.57
C SER A 274 2.48 9.07 23.03
N GLU A 275 1.36 9.67 23.47
CA GLU A 275 0.10 9.54 22.73
C GLU A 275 0.40 9.82 21.25
N ILE A 276 -0.05 8.94 20.35
CA ILE A 276 -0.10 9.25 18.91
C ILE A 276 -0.72 10.64 18.81
N VAL A 277 0.06 11.62 18.36
CA VAL A 277 -0.43 13.00 18.18
C VAL A 277 -1.42 12.98 17.02
N LYS A 278 -2.65 12.56 17.33
CA LYS A 278 -3.76 12.57 16.38
C LYS A 278 -3.93 14.01 15.95
N ALA A 279 -3.98 14.21 14.65
CA ALA A 279 -4.16 15.54 14.15
C ALA A 279 -5.53 16.06 14.62
N PRO A 280 -5.60 17.25 15.24
CA PRO A 280 -6.82 17.75 15.86
C PRO A 280 -7.83 18.27 14.82
N PHE A 281 -7.79 17.75 13.59
CA PHE A 281 -8.56 18.26 12.46
C PHE A 281 -9.97 17.68 12.44
N THR A 282 -10.95 18.56 12.35
CA THR A 282 -12.37 18.20 12.42
C THR A 282 -12.90 17.55 11.15
N ASP A 283 -12.23 17.74 10.01
CA ASP A 283 -12.68 17.36 8.67
C ASP A 283 -11.99 16.11 8.10
N ILE A 284 -11.25 15.36 8.92
CA ILE A 284 -10.51 14.16 8.48
C ILE A 284 -11.03 12.84 9.06
N GLN A 285 -11.95 12.86 10.03
CA GLN A 285 -12.31 11.68 10.82
C GLN A 285 -12.76 10.48 9.99
N ASN A 286 -13.49 10.72 8.89
CA ASN A 286 -13.96 9.70 7.96
C ASN A 286 -13.27 9.80 6.58
N HIS A 287 -12.15 10.51 6.49
CA HIS A 287 -11.44 10.72 5.23
C HIS A 287 -10.43 9.60 4.99
N TRP A 288 -10.34 9.07 3.76
CA TRP A 288 -9.41 7.98 3.41
C TRP A 288 -7.95 8.29 3.75
N SER A 289 -7.60 9.59 3.75
CA SER A 289 -6.24 10.06 4.00
C SER A 289 -5.95 10.40 5.46
N LYS A 290 -6.89 10.16 6.39
CA LYS A 290 -6.76 10.56 7.80
C LYS A 290 -5.41 10.15 8.38
N ASP A 291 -5.03 8.90 8.21
CA ASP A 291 -3.83 8.37 8.86
C ASP A 291 -2.56 8.91 8.19
N TYR A 292 -2.56 9.13 6.87
CA TYR A 292 -1.47 9.85 6.21
C TYR A 292 -1.34 11.28 6.73
N ILE A 293 -2.47 11.95 7.02
CA ILE A 293 -2.51 13.30 7.58
C ILE A 293 -1.97 13.30 9.01
N ASP A 294 -2.34 12.32 9.83
CA ASP A 294 -1.83 12.16 11.18
C ASP A 294 -0.29 11.99 11.16
N VAL A 295 0.25 11.20 10.24
CA VAL A 295 1.71 11.00 10.11
C VAL A 295 2.43 12.30 9.74
N VAL A 296 1.98 13.01 8.70
CA VAL A 296 2.64 14.26 8.29
C VAL A 296 2.46 15.36 9.34
N TYR A 297 1.40 15.32 10.14
CA TYR A 297 1.19 16.24 11.25
C TYR A 297 2.11 15.90 12.44
N ALA A 298 2.19 14.64 12.84
CA ALA A 298 3.06 14.18 13.91
C ALA A 298 4.55 14.45 13.60
N LYS A 299 4.95 14.33 12.33
CA LYS A 299 6.29 14.71 11.85
C LYS A 299 6.50 16.22 11.67
N GLY A 300 5.47 17.03 11.93
CA GLY A 300 5.50 18.49 11.76
C GLY A 300 5.60 18.98 10.32
N ILE A 301 5.43 18.09 9.32
CA ILE A 301 5.61 18.35 7.89
C ILE A 301 4.42 19.13 7.31
N MET A 302 3.20 18.78 7.73
CA MET A 302 1.98 19.47 7.30
C MET A 302 1.13 19.85 8.50
N ASN A 303 0.71 21.11 8.53
CA ASN A 303 -0.20 21.64 9.54
C ASN A 303 -1.60 21.89 8.94
N GLY A 304 -2.59 22.01 9.82
CA GLY A 304 -3.94 22.46 9.48
C GLY A 304 -4.06 23.97 9.41
N TYR A 305 -5.29 24.44 9.24
CA TYR A 305 -5.66 25.84 9.21
C TYR A 305 -6.11 26.30 10.60
N GLU A 306 -6.12 27.62 10.83
CA GLU A 306 -6.55 28.23 12.11
C GLU A 306 -7.99 27.88 12.50
N ASP A 307 -8.83 27.50 11.53
CA ASP A 307 -10.21 27.06 11.74
C ASP A 307 -10.33 25.62 12.26
N GLY A 308 -9.22 24.94 12.56
CA GLY A 308 -9.21 23.57 13.05
C GLY A 308 -9.47 22.51 11.97
N THR A 309 -9.31 22.86 10.69
CA THR A 309 -9.47 21.93 9.57
C THR A 309 -8.13 21.63 8.88
N PHE A 310 -8.04 20.48 8.19
CA PHE A 310 -6.94 20.16 7.30
C PHE A 310 -7.22 20.53 5.84
N LYS A 311 -8.48 20.56 5.43
CA LYS A 311 -8.96 20.75 4.05
C LYS A 311 -8.38 19.69 3.08
N PRO A 312 -8.61 18.39 3.33
CA PRO A 312 -7.95 17.30 2.60
C PRO A 312 -8.19 17.35 1.08
N ASN A 313 -9.36 17.84 0.65
CA ASN A 313 -9.74 17.93 -0.77
C ASN A 313 -9.32 19.24 -1.44
N ALA A 314 -8.66 20.17 -0.73
CA ALA A 314 -8.21 21.43 -1.30
C ALA A 314 -6.94 21.24 -2.15
N ASN A 315 -6.90 21.90 -3.30
CA ASN A 315 -5.72 21.92 -4.17
C ASN A 315 -4.60 22.78 -3.59
N MET A 316 -3.37 22.26 -3.60
CA MET A 316 -2.20 22.98 -3.11
C MET A 316 -1.58 23.89 -4.18
N THR A 317 -1.04 25.02 -3.74
CA THR A 317 -0.20 25.87 -4.60
C THR A 317 1.21 25.29 -4.74
N ARG A 318 1.93 25.72 -5.77
CA ARG A 318 3.33 25.34 -6.01
C ARG A 318 4.23 25.67 -4.83
N ALA A 319 4.07 26.85 -4.23
CA ALA A 319 4.84 27.23 -3.03
C ALA A 319 4.52 26.33 -1.83
N GLN A 320 3.26 25.98 -1.62
CA GLN A 320 2.88 25.10 -0.53
C GLN A 320 3.50 23.71 -0.69
N VAL A 321 3.46 23.14 -1.90
CA VAL A 321 4.05 21.82 -2.16
C VAL A 321 5.57 21.82 -2.01
N ILE A 322 6.25 22.84 -2.53
CA ILE A 322 7.71 22.94 -2.37
C ILE A 322 8.09 23.14 -0.90
N ALA A 323 7.33 23.93 -0.14
CA ALA A 323 7.60 24.12 1.29
C ALA A 323 7.54 22.78 2.05
N VAL A 324 6.48 21.97 1.85
CA VAL A 324 6.35 20.69 2.55
C VAL A 324 7.36 19.65 2.08
N ILE A 325 7.74 19.63 0.79
CA ILE A 325 8.79 18.73 0.28
C ILE A 325 10.16 19.14 0.87
N SER A 326 10.51 20.43 0.80
CA SER A 326 11.79 20.89 1.37
C SER A 326 11.88 20.61 2.87
N GLN A 327 10.77 20.75 3.59
CA GLN A 327 10.70 20.41 5.01
C GLN A 327 10.81 18.90 5.26
N ALA A 328 10.05 18.08 4.53
CA ALA A 328 10.05 16.62 4.68
C ALA A 328 11.42 15.99 4.43
N PHE A 329 12.18 16.54 3.48
CA PHE A 329 13.47 15.99 3.05
C PHE A 329 14.67 16.80 3.56
N GLY A 330 14.45 17.73 4.49
CA GLY A 330 15.52 18.53 5.10
C GLY A 330 16.36 19.32 4.10
N LEU A 331 15.77 19.77 2.99
CA LEU A 331 16.49 20.50 1.95
C LEU A 331 16.95 21.86 2.48
N THR A 332 18.21 22.19 2.23
CA THR A 332 18.81 23.47 2.63
C THR A 332 19.38 24.21 1.42
N ALA A 333 19.46 25.53 1.53
CA ALA A 333 20.02 26.40 0.50
C ALA A 333 21.16 27.22 1.10
N LYS A 334 22.21 27.46 0.30
CA LYS A 334 23.28 28.40 0.63
C LYS A 334 22.99 29.78 0.06
N ASN A 335 22.24 29.83 -1.04
CA ASN A 335 21.96 31.06 -1.78
C ASN A 335 20.45 31.36 -1.81
N LYS A 336 20.10 32.61 -2.12
CA LYS A 336 18.71 32.99 -2.40
C LYS A 336 18.28 32.44 -3.76
N ALA A 337 17.00 32.07 -3.88
CA ALA A 337 16.44 31.70 -5.18
C ALA A 337 16.41 32.93 -6.13
N PRO A 338 16.59 32.75 -7.44
CA PRO A 338 16.59 33.85 -8.41
C PRO A 338 15.19 34.37 -8.79
N PHE A 339 14.13 33.97 -8.06
CA PHE A 339 12.75 34.25 -8.42
C PHE A 339 12.29 35.63 -7.94
N ASN A 340 11.73 36.43 -8.84
CA ASN A 340 11.23 37.77 -8.54
C ASN A 340 9.89 37.75 -7.79
N ASP A 341 9.10 36.68 -7.95
CA ASP A 341 7.71 36.57 -7.48
C ASP A 341 7.55 35.92 -6.10
N ILE A 342 8.64 35.75 -5.34
CA ILE A 342 8.62 35.13 -4.00
C ILE A 342 8.95 36.08 -2.85
N SER A 343 9.34 37.33 -3.14
CA SER A 343 9.87 38.30 -2.15
C SER A 343 8.88 38.67 -1.03
N HIS A 344 7.58 38.56 -1.30
CA HIS A 344 6.51 38.86 -0.34
C HIS A 344 6.14 37.68 0.57
N TYR A 345 6.67 36.48 0.33
CA TYR A 345 6.44 35.32 1.19
C TYR A 345 7.30 35.39 2.46
N ALA A 346 6.90 34.65 3.50
CA ALA A 346 7.73 34.48 4.69
C ALA A 346 9.12 33.92 4.35
N GLN A 347 10.14 34.30 5.11
CA GLN A 347 11.54 33.90 4.86
C GLN A 347 11.71 32.38 4.81
N GLN A 348 10.98 31.62 5.64
CA GLN A 348 11.00 30.17 5.62
C GLN A 348 10.52 29.59 4.28
N THR A 349 9.46 30.13 3.71
CA THR A 349 8.96 29.73 2.39
C THR A 349 9.96 30.09 1.30
N GLN A 350 10.57 31.27 1.36
CA GLN A 350 11.62 31.68 0.42
C GLN A 350 12.83 30.72 0.48
N ASN A 351 13.26 30.34 1.69
CA ASN A 351 14.37 29.40 1.89
C ASN A 351 14.03 28.00 1.36
N GLY A 352 12.81 27.50 1.60
CA GLY A 352 12.37 26.21 1.07
C GLY A 352 12.35 26.18 -0.45
N ILE A 353 11.92 27.27 -1.09
CA ILE A 353 11.95 27.44 -2.55
C ILE A 353 13.40 27.51 -3.05
N ALA A 354 14.27 28.26 -2.36
CA ALA A 354 15.69 28.32 -2.69
C ALA A 354 16.37 26.96 -2.60
N ALA A 355 16.05 26.17 -1.57
CA ALA A 355 16.62 24.85 -1.37
C ALA A 355 16.20 23.88 -2.47
N ALA A 356 14.92 23.88 -2.85
CA ALA A 356 14.43 23.08 -3.97
C ALA A 356 15.04 23.52 -5.31
N TYR A 357 15.31 24.81 -5.49
CA TYR A 357 15.99 25.32 -6.69
C TYR A 357 17.46 24.89 -6.72
N GLU A 358 18.21 25.06 -5.63
CA GLU A 358 19.62 24.70 -5.52
C GLU A 358 19.83 23.18 -5.65
N ALA A 359 18.89 22.38 -5.13
CA ALA A 359 18.86 20.94 -5.32
C ALA A 359 18.38 20.52 -6.72
N GLY A 360 17.99 21.45 -7.60
CA GLY A 360 17.60 21.16 -8.98
C GLY A 360 16.20 20.56 -9.16
N LEU A 361 15.35 20.55 -8.12
CA LEU A 361 13.97 20.03 -8.18
C LEU A 361 13.08 20.95 -9.03
N ILE A 362 13.30 22.25 -8.92
CA ILE A 362 12.56 23.29 -9.66
C ILE A 362 13.51 24.07 -10.56
N LYS A 363 13.02 24.48 -11.73
CA LYS A 363 13.76 25.25 -12.73
C LYS A 363 13.19 26.66 -12.82
N GLU A 364 14.03 27.60 -13.24
CA GLU A 364 13.61 28.97 -13.56
C GLU A 364 12.84 29.04 -14.87
N ASN A 365 11.82 29.89 -14.90
CA ASN A 365 11.11 30.25 -16.11
C ASN A 365 11.03 31.79 -16.20
N ASN A 366 11.96 32.41 -16.93
CA ASN A 366 12.05 33.86 -17.13
C ASN A 366 12.00 34.65 -15.81
N GLY A 367 12.79 34.25 -14.81
CA GLY A 367 12.88 34.90 -13.50
C GLY A 367 11.68 34.67 -12.56
N ASN A 368 10.73 33.80 -12.88
CA ASN A 368 9.53 33.57 -12.07
C ASN A 368 9.32 32.09 -11.71
N PHE A 369 8.77 31.84 -10.52
CA PHE A 369 8.43 30.51 -10.01
C PHE A 369 6.94 30.15 -10.12
N ASN A 370 6.07 31.16 -10.20
CA ASN A 370 4.61 31.10 -10.08
C ASN A 370 4.15 30.39 -8.80
N PRO A 371 4.38 30.98 -7.61
CA PRO A 371 4.14 30.32 -6.33
C PRO A 371 2.65 30.10 -6.00
N GLN A 372 1.75 30.92 -6.56
CA GLN A 372 0.29 30.81 -6.35
C GLN A 372 -0.40 29.83 -7.30
N GLY A 373 0.24 29.49 -8.42
CA GLY A 373 -0.29 28.49 -9.36
C GLY A 373 -0.57 27.17 -8.65
N LYS A 374 -1.70 26.53 -8.97
CA LYS A 374 -1.98 25.18 -8.49
C LYS A 374 -1.02 24.20 -9.15
N ILE A 375 -0.52 23.25 -8.37
CA ILE A 375 0.42 22.26 -8.90
C ILE A 375 -0.35 21.16 -9.63
N THR A 376 0.10 20.86 -10.84
CA THR A 376 -0.44 19.76 -11.64
C THR A 376 0.28 18.45 -11.32
N ARG A 377 -0.37 17.33 -11.62
CA ARG A 377 0.19 15.98 -11.41
C ARG A 377 1.53 15.78 -12.13
N SER A 378 1.67 16.27 -13.37
CA SER A 378 2.96 16.16 -14.09
C SER A 378 4.07 17.03 -13.50
N GLN A 379 3.73 18.22 -13.00
CA GLN A 379 4.71 19.07 -12.31
C GLN A 379 5.19 18.44 -11.01
N LEU A 380 4.28 17.83 -10.25
CA LEU A 380 4.65 17.07 -9.06
C LEU A 380 5.55 15.88 -9.42
N ALA A 381 5.23 15.16 -10.51
CA ALA A 381 6.04 14.06 -11.01
C ALA A 381 7.48 14.47 -11.29
N LEU A 382 7.66 15.60 -11.99
CA LEU A 382 8.99 16.14 -12.29
C LEU A 382 9.78 16.44 -11.02
N ILE A 383 9.13 17.04 -10.01
CA ILE A 383 9.78 17.37 -8.74
C ILE A 383 10.23 16.09 -8.01
N LEU A 384 9.35 15.09 -7.92
CA LEU A 384 9.63 13.85 -7.18
C LEU A 384 10.69 12.99 -7.88
N MET A 385 10.66 12.89 -9.22
CA MET A 385 11.70 12.20 -9.98
C MET A 385 13.07 12.87 -9.76
N ARG A 386 13.13 14.21 -9.83
CA ARG A 386 14.38 14.95 -9.61
C ARG A 386 14.88 14.81 -8.16
N LEU A 387 13.97 14.87 -7.19
CA LEU A 387 14.30 14.61 -5.79
C LEU A 387 14.92 13.22 -5.62
N SER A 388 14.31 12.19 -6.23
CA SER A 388 14.87 10.83 -6.22
C SER A 388 16.26 10.77 -6.84
N THR A 389 16.48 11.44 -7.98
CA THR A 389 17.82 11.54 -8.59
C THR A 389 18.84 12.21 -7.68
N VAL A 390 18.44 13.26 -6.96
CA VAL A 390 19.32 13.95 -5.99
C VAL A 390 19.68 13.04 -4.83
N GLN A 391 18.71 12.28 -4.29
CA GLN A 391 18.94 11.38 -3.17
C GLN A 391 19.75 10.13 -3.54
N ALA A 392 19.47 9.55 -4.72
CA ALA A 392 20.13 8.33 -5.18
C ALA A 392 21.47 8.59 -5.88
N GLY A 393 21.72 9.81 -6.36
CA GLY A 393 22.88 10.14 -7.18
C GLY A 393 22.84 9.55 -8.59
N GLN A 394 21.71 8.95 -9.00
CA GLN A 394 21.53 8.27 -10.28
C GLN A 394 20.28 8.77 -10.99
N GLN A 395 20.37 8.94 -12.32
CA GLN A 395 19.20 9.27 -13.13
C GLN A 395 18.27 8.08 -13.26
N TYR A 396 16.97 8.36 -13.24
CA TYR A 396 15.95 7.35 -13.46
C TYR A 396 15.88 6.96 -14.95
N GLU A 397 16.10 5.69 -15.24
CA GLU A 397 16.03 5.12 -16.59
C GLU A 397 15.08 3.91 -16.62
N PRO A 398 13.84 4.06 -17.12
CA PRO A 398 12.90 2.96 -17.20
C PRO A 398 13.18 2.05 -18.40
N ALA A 399 12.94 0.74 -18.23
CA ALA A 399 12.95 -0.22 -19.33
C ALA A 399 11.84 0.07 -20.37
N LYS A 400 10.69 0.58 -19.92
CA LYS A 400 9.56 0.95 -20.79
C LYS A 400 8.81 2.14 -20.20
N LEU A 401 8.27 3.00 -21.05
CA LEU A 401 7.36 4.06 -20.61
C LEU A 401 6.06 3.50 -20.04
N ALA A 402 5.45 4.24 -19.11
CA ALA A 402 4.15 3.93 -18.54
C ALA A 402 3.06 3.85 -19.63
N PRO A 403 2.04 3.01 -19.46
CA PRO A 403 1.03 2.70 -20.50
C PRO A 403 0.01 3.83 -20.73
N PHE A 404 0.29 5.05 -20.27
CA PHE A 404 -0.65 6.16 -20.36
C PHE A 404 -0.64 6.78 -21.77
N GLN A 405 -1.82 6.91 -22.37
CA GLN A 405 -1.97 7.44 -23.72
C GLN A 405 -1.92 8.97 -23.73
N ASP A 406 -2.41 9.61 -22.67
CA ASP A 406 -2.53 11.06 -22.53
C ASP A 406 -1.18 11.77 -22.24
N ILE A 407 -0.08 11.01 -22.13
CA ILE A 407 1.28 11.53 -22.00
C ILE A 407 2.07 11.50 -23.32
N ALA A 408 1.53 10.91 -24.39
CA ALA A 408 2.26 10.70 -25.64
C ALA A 408 2.78 12.01 -26.27
N ASN A 409 2.05 13.11 -26.09
CA ASN A 409 2.41 14.44 -26.63
C ASN A 409 3.23 15.30 -25.65
N TYR A 410 3.55 14.80 -24.47
CA TYR A 410 4.42 15.50 -23.53
C TYR A 410 5.88 15.29 -23.89
N ASP A 411 6.74 16.21 -23.45
CA ASP A 411 8.19 16.04 -23.62
C ASP A 411 8.72 14.80 -22.90
N ARG A 412 9.93 14.38 -23.27
CA ARG A 412 10.55 13.18 -22.73
C ARG A 412 10.74 13.24 -21.21
N GLU A 413 11.06 14.41 -20.66
CA GLU A 413 11.29 14.58 -19.22
C GLU A 413 9.98 14.34 -18.44
N ALA A 414 8.88 14.89 -18.92
CA ALA A 414 7.55 14.68 -18.34
C ALA A 414 7.08 13.22 -18.50
N GLN A 415 7.34 12.57 -19.64
CA GLN A 415 7.04 11.14 -19.81
C GLN A 415 7.82 10.27 -18.83
N LEU A 416 9.12 10.53 -18.67
CA LEU A 416 9.96 9.83 -17.70
C LEU A 416 9.48 10.06 -16.27
N ALA A 417 9.18 11.30 -15.90
CA ALA A 417 8.71 11.62 -14.55
C ALA A 417 7.38 10.95 -14.21
N ILE A 418 6.46 10.89 -15.17
CA ILE A 418 5.18 10.18 -14.97
C ILE A 418 5.42 8.67 -14.90
N THR A 419 6.34 8.13 -15.70
CA THR A 419 6.72 6.72 -15.63
C THR A 419 7.36 6.40 -14.29
N PHE A 420 8.23 7.27 -13.76
CA PHE A 420 8.83 7.13 -12.44
C PHE A 420 7.76 6.99 -11.35
N LEU A 421 6.74 7.86 -11.34
CA LEU A 421 5.66 7.76 -10.35
C LEU A 421 4.80 6.50 -10.52
N TYR A 422 4.63 6.04 -11.75
CA TYR A 422 3.91 4.79 -12.06
C TYR A 422 4.69 3.56 -11.58
N ASP A 423 5.99 3.51 -11.86
CA ASP A 423 6.86 2.40 -11.48
C ASP A 423 7.03 2.34 -9.95
N THR A 424 7.19 3.48 -9.29
CA THR A 424 7.38 3.56 -7.83
C THR A 424 6.09 3.40 -7.02
N GLY A 425 4.93 3.34 -7.68
CA GLY A 425 3.61 3.25 -7.03
C GLY A 425 3.20 4.51 -6.25
N VAL A 426 4.00 5.58 -6.26
CA VAL A 426 3.77 6.81 -5.48
C VAL A 426 2.54 7.57 -5.99
N VAL A 427 2.30 7.58 -7.31
CA VAL A 427 1.09 8.16 -7.92
C VAL A 427 0.62 7.30 -9.09
N GLN A 428 -0.61 6.79 -9.00
CA GLN A 428 -1.24 6.00 -10.06
C GLN A 428 -2.04 6.86 -11.05
N GLY A 429 -2.34 6.30 -12.22
CA GLY A 429 -3.22 6.92 -13.22
C GLY A 429 -4.67 7.03 -12.74
N THR A 430 -5.47 7.86 -13.41
CA THR A 430 -6.93 7.93 -13.21
C THR A 430 -7.66 6.78 -13.90
N SER A 431 -6.98 6.04 -14.77
CA SER A 431 -7.37 4.75 -15.31
C SER A 431 -6.11 3.97 -15.72
N ALA A 432 -6.26 2.73 -16.18
CA ALA A 432 -5.15 1.91 -16.68
C ALA A 432 -4.35 2.57 -17.82
N THR A 433 -4.97 3.47 -18.59
CA THR A 433 -4.36 4.12 -19.77
C THR A 433 -4.36 5.64 -19.70
N THR A 434 -4.76 6.25 -18.58
CA THR A 434 -4.85 7.71 -18.44
C THR A 434 -4.21 8.18 -17.14
N PHE A 435 -3.24 9.10 -17.21
CA PHE A 435 -2.60 9.69 -16.03
C PHE A 435 -3.27 10.96 -15.53
N SER A 436 -3.95 11.70 -16.40
CA SER A 436 -4.46 13.06 -16.18
C SER A 436 -3.38 14.10 -15.77
N PRO A 437 -2.34 14.36 -16.59
CA PRO A 437 -1.22 15.24 -16.26
C PRO A 437 -1.60 16.64 -15.76
N LYS A 438 -2.66 17.21 -16.31
CA LYS A 438 -3.11 18.60 -16.04
C LYS A 438 -3.96 18.74 -14.79
N SER A 439 -4.43 17.63 -14.20
CA SER A 439 -5.25 17.71 -12.99
C SER A 439 -4.41 18.18 -11.81
N ASN A 440 -5.02 18.97 -10.94
CA ASN A 440 -4.38 19.45 -9.72
C ASN A 440 -4.29 18.36 -8.66
N VAL A 441 -3.34 18.52 -7.73
CA VAL A 441 -3.15 17.60 -6.61
C VAL A 441 -3.72 18.19 -5.32
N THR A 442 -4.47 17.37 -4.59
CA THR A 442 -5.10 17.73 -3.31
C THR A 442 -4.12 17.58 -2.14
N ARG A 443 -4.41 18.24 -1.02
CA ARG A 443 -3.64 18.12 0.24
C ARG A 443 -3.56 16.69 0.75
N ALA A 444 -4.65 15.94 0.66
CA ALA A 444 -4.70 14.52 1.02
C ALA A 444 -3.77 13.65 0.18
N GLN A 445 -3.74 13.89 -1.14
CA GLN A 445 -2.82 13.19 -2.04
C GLN A 445 -1.36 13.53 -1.75
N ILE A 446 -1.04 14.79 -1.46
CA ILE A 446 0.33 15.19 -1.05
C ILE A 446 0.72 14.52 0.28
N ALA A 447 -0.18 14.45 1.26
CA ALA A 447 0.09 13.75 2.53
C ALA A 447 0.42 12.27 2.28
N LYS A 448 -0.40 11.54 1.50
CA LYS A 448 -0.11 10.14 1.12
C LYS A 448 1.26 10.02 0.45
N ILE A 449 1.53 10.85 -0.55
CA ILE A 449 2.78 10.83 -1.32
C ILE A 449 4.00 11.05 -0.43
N LEU A 450 3.95 12.05 0.47
CA LEU A 450 5.06 12.34 1.37
C LEU A 450 5.32 11.19 2.34
N VAL A 451 4.27 10.58 2.91
CA VAL A 451 4.43 9.40 3.77
C VAL A 451 5.09 8.26 3.00
N LEU A 452 4.58 7.94 1.81
CA LEU A 452 5.15 6.87 0.97
C LEU A 452 6.59 7.16 0.53
N ALA A 453 6.96 8.43 0.32
CA ALA A 453 8.29 8.80 -0.14
C ALA A 453 9.33 8.89 1.00
N ILE A 454 8.92 9.28 2.20
CA ILE A 454 9.81 9.35 3.38
C ILE A 454 10.17 7.95 3.87
N ASN A 455 9.22 7.01 3.83
CA ASN A 455 9.42 5.65 4.32
C ASN A 455 10.28 4.77 3.38
N LYS A 456 10.70 5.30 2.23
CA LYS A 456 11.60 4.66 1.27
C LYS A 456 13.07 5.03 1.47
N GLN A 457 13.38 5.92 2.43
CA GLN A 457 14.75 6.22 2.88
C GLN A 457 15.15 5.24 3.97
#